data_AF-A0A7C7JAA3-F1
#
_entry.id   AF-A0A7C7JAA3-F1
#
_cell.length_a   1.000
_cell.length_b   1.000
_cell.length_c   1.000
_cell.angle_alpha   90.00
_cell.angle_beta   90.00
_cell.angle_gamma   90.00
#
_symmetry.space_group_name_H-M   'P 1'
#
loop_
_entity.id
_entity.type
_entity.pdbx_description
1 polymer ?
#
loop_
_entity_poly.entity_id
_entity_poly.type
_entity_poly.pdbx_seq_one_letter_code
_entity_poly.pdbx_strand_id
1 'polypeptide(L)'
;MKLWIFWPILISTFLSAQTFNIYFQLLEEGRIQEVKDQLPELKSKYPYEPAIPYLQALMDDDGYSAIIQFRQFIEKFPDSEYTDDAEMKIGEYLYARGLYGQASQQLKKITLKYKNSNHLQRSVDLLVSSFKATGEIDSAKYYVSKIKA
;
A
#
# COMPACT_ATOMS: atom_id res chain seq x y z
N MET A 1 -22.29 -6.85 -50.51
CA MET A 1 -22.88 -6.64 -49.17
C MET A 1 -21.78 -6.85 -48.15
N LYS A 2 -21.43 -5.84 -47.35
CA LYS A 2 -20.27 -5.86 -46.43
C LYS A 2 -20.61 -6.67 -45.17
N LEU A 3 -19.83 -7.70 -44.85
CA LEU A 3 -19.87 -8.39 -43.56
C LEU A 3 -19.27 -7.46 -42.49
N TRP A 4 -20.04 -7.18 -41.44
CA TRP A 4 -19.56 -6.47 -40.26
C TRP A 4 -18.98 -7.50 -39.29
N ILE A 5 -17.66 -7.47 -39.11
CA ILE A 5 -16.97 -8.26 -38.08
C ILE A 5 -17.17 -7.52 -36.75
N PHE A 6 -18.01 -8.06 -35.88
CA PHE A 6 -18.08 -7.63 -34.49
C PHE A 6 -16.91 -8.27 -33.75
N TRP A 7 -15.89 -7.46 -33.43
CA TRP A 7 -14.82 -7.84 -32.51
C TRP A 7 -15.36 -7.72 -31.08
N PRO A 8 -15.46 -8.81 -30.29
CA PRO A 8 -15.81 -8.66 -28.90
C PRO A 8 -14.66 -7.96 -28.19
N ILE A 9 -14.91 -6.75 -27.71
CA ILE A 9 -14.00 -6.04 -26.81
C ILE A 9 -13.97 -6.85 -25.52
N LEU A 10 -12.87 -7.57 -25.31
CA LEU A 10 -12.58 -8.32 -24.09
C LEU A 10 -12.25 -7.33 -22.97
N ILE A 11 -13.29 -6.69 -22.40
CA ILE A 11 -13.16 -5.92 -21.16
C ILE A 11 -13.16 -6.92 -20.01
N SER A 12 -11.99 -7.47 -19.68
CA SER A 12 -11.84 -8.50 -18.66
C SER A 12 -11.20 -8.00 -17.35
N THR A 13 -11.05 -6.69 -17.14
CA THR A 13 -10.25 -6.17 -16.02
C THR A 13 -11.03 -5.60 -14.82
N PHE A 14 -12.35 -5.79 -14.71
CA PHE A 14 -13.14 -5.15 -13.64
C PHE A 14 -13.76 -6.08 -12.59
N LEU A 15 -13.30 -7.34 -12.48
CA LEU A 15 -13.85 -8.31 -11.51
C LEU A 15 -12.91 -8.66 -10.33
N SER A 16 -11.66 -8.15 -10.28
CA SER A 16 -10.69 -8.57 -9.26
C SER A 16 -10.98 -8.01 -7.86
N ALA A 17 -11.22 -6.69 -7.74
CA ALA A 17 -11.26 -6.00 -6.44
C ALA A 17 -12.35 -6.54 -5.48
N GLN A 18 -13.51 -6.97 -5.97
CA GLN A 18 -14.56 -7.52 -5.10
C GLN A 18 -14.21 -8.90 -4.51
N THR A 19 -13.29 -9.64 -5.13
CA THR A 19 -12.98 -11.02 -4.73
C THR A 19 -12.15 -11.09 -3.46
N PHE A 20 -11.27 -10.10 -3.22
CA PHE A 20 -10.31 -10.15 -2.11
C PHE A 20 -10.70 -9.32 -0.88
N ASN A 21 -11.66 -8.40 -1.01
CA ASN A 21 -12.12 -7.52 0.08
C ASN A 21 -12.50 -8.28 1.36
N ILE A 22 -13.09 -9.46 1.23
CA ILE A 22 -13.45 -10.31 2.38
C ILE A 22 -12.21 -10.66 3.22
N TYR A 23 -11.06 -10.93 2.60
CA TYR A 23 -9.85 -11.28 3.33
C TYR A 23 -9.25 -10.07 4.06
N PHE A 24 -9.29 -8.88 3.45
CA PHE A 24 -8.87 -7.66 4.13
C PHE A 24 -9.77 -7.35 5.33
N GLN A 25 -11.09 -7.50 5.17
CA GLN A 25 -12.04 -7.35 6.28
C GLN A 25 -11.77 -8.35 7.41
N LEU A 26 -11.48 -9.62 7.09
CA LEU A 26 -11.10 -10.60 8.11
C LEU A 26 -9.84 -10.18 8.88
N LEU A 27 -8.85 -9.59 8.21
CA LEU A 27 -7.65 -9.07 8.89
C LEU A 27 -7.99 -7.89 9.81
N GLU A 28 -8.85 -6.97 9.37
CA GLU A 28 -9.32 -5.85 10.20
C GLU A 28 -10.12 -6.31 11.43
N GLU A 29 -10.88 -7.40 11.29
CA GLU A 29 -11.58 -8.08 12.38
C GLU A 29 -10.63 -8.88 13.31
N GLY A 30 -9.34 -8.96 12.98
CA GLY A 30 -8.34 -9.75 13.72
C GLY A 30 -8.42 -11.26 13.46
N ARG A 31 -9.22 -11.69 12.49
CA ARG A 31 -9.41 -13.11 12.09
C ARG A 31 -8.30 -13.58 11.15
N ILE A 32 -7.06 -13.36 11.58
CA ILE A 32 -5.84 -13.62 10.80
C ILE A 32 -5.72 -15.10 10.42
N GLN A 33 -6.07 -16.01 11.34
CA GLN A 33 -5.94 -17.44 11.10
C GLN A 33 -6.77 -17.91 9.92
N GLU A 34 -7.97 -17.36 9.74
CA GLU A 34 -8.85 -17.75 8.64
C GLU A 34 -8.29 -17.36 7.27
N VAL A 35 -7.63 -16.20 7.20
CA VAL A 35 -6.92 -15.79 5.99
C VAL A 35 -5.69 -16.67 5.77
N LYS A 36 -4.93 -16.99 6.83
CA LYS A 36 -3.77 -17.91 6.76
C LYS A 36 -4.17 -19.29 6.24
N ASP A 37 -5.31 -19.83 6.67
CA ASP A 37 -5.81 -21.15 6.26
C ASP A 37 -6.18 -21.21 4.77
N GLN A 38 -6.72 -20.12 4.21
CA GLN A 38 -7.13 -20.03 2.81
C GLN A 38 -5.99 -19.64 1.86
N LEU A 39 -4.93 -19.02 2.38
CA LEU A 39 -3.82 -18.48 1.58
C LEU A 39 -3.17 -19.51 0.63
N PRO A 40 -2.97 -20.79 0.98
CA PRO A 40 -2.41 -21.77 0.04
C PRO A 40 -3.27 -21.98 -1.21
N GLU A 41 -4.60 -22.08 -1.04
CA GLU A 41 -5.52 -22.22 -2.18
C GLU A 41 -5.53 -20.95 -3.02
N LEU A 42 -5.59 -19.78 -2.37
CA LEU A 42 -5.55 -18.49 -3.07
C LEU A 42 -4.27 -18.31 -3.90
N LYS A 43 -3.11 -18.71 -3.35
CA LYS A 43 -1.83 -18.70 -4.08
C LYS A 43 -1.87 -19.62 -5.30
N SER A 44 -2.46 -20.80 -5.17
CA SER A 44 -2.56 -21.76 -6.28
C SER A 44 -3.51 -21.26 -7.38
N LYS A 45 -4.61 -20.61 -6.99
CA LYS A 45 -5.65 -20.16 -7.93
C LYS A 45 -5.32 -18.82 -8.57
N TYR A 46 -4.62 -17.94 -7.85
CA TYR A 46 -4.30 -16.57 -8.25
C TYR A 46 -2.80 -16.24 -8.08
N PRO A 47 -1.89 -16.96 -8.77
CA PRO A 47 -0.43 -16.86 -8.52
C PRO A 47 0.19 -15.51 -8.88
N TYR A 48 -0.48 -14.68 -9.68
CA TYR A 48 0.00 -13.37 -10.14
C TYR A 48 -0.79 -12.20 -9.56
N GLU A 49 -1.78 -12.46 -8.71
CA GLU A 49 -2.63 -11.41 -8.17
C GLU A 49 -1.89 -10.64 -7.06
N PRO A 50 -1.80 -9.30 -7.14
CA PRO A 50 -1.10 -8.49 -6.13
C PRO A 50 -1.67 -8.62 -4.72
N ALA A 51 -2.99 -8.87 -4.59
CA ALA A 51 -3.64 -9.05 -3.29
C ALA A 51 -2.99 -10.17 -2.46
N ILE A 52 -2.47 -11.23 -3.11
CA ILE A 52 -1.92 -12.39 -2.42
C ILE A 52 -0.63 -12.09 -1.64
N PRO A 53 0.46 -11.59 -2.27
CA PRO A 53 1.66 -11.21 -1.53
C PRO A 53 1.41 -10.04 -0.57
N TYR A 54 0.46 -9.16 -0.88
CA TYR A 54 0.10 -8.06 0.02
C TYR A 54 -0.61 -8.55 1.29
N LEU A 55 -1.61 -9.45 1.17
CA LEU A 55 -2.23 -10.15 2.31
C LEU A 55 -1.18 -10.88 3.15
N GLN A 56 -0.23 -11.56 2.50
CA GLN A 56 0.86 -12.24 3.21
C GLN A 56 1.69 -11.27 4.05
N ALA A 57 2.05 -10.11 3.50
CA ALA A 57 2.82 -9.10 4.22
C ALA A 57 2.05 -8.50 5.40
N LEU A 58 0.73 -8.30 5.26
CA LEU A 58 -0.14 -7.80 6.35
C LEU A 58 -0.25 -8.77 7.54
N MET A 59 -0.12 -10.07 7.28
CA MET A 59 -0.26 -11.13 8.30
C MET A 59 1.06 -11.54 8.96
N ASP A 60 2.17 -10.93 8.58
CA ASP A 60 3.47 -11.24 9.16
C ASP A 60 3.58 -10.62 10.56
N ASP A 61 3.76 -11.48 11.55
CA ASP A 61 3.86 -11.09 12.96
C ASP A 61 5.19 -10.37 13.25
N ASP A 62 6.23 -10.59 12.44
CA ASP A 62 7.49 -9.87 12.51
C ASP A 62 7.46 -8.61 11.64
N GLY A 63 7.37 -7.45 12.29
CA GLY A 63 7.28 -6.18 11.59
C GLY A 63 8.49 -5.87 10.70
N TYR A 64 9.68 -6.42 10.96
CA TYR A 64 10.83 -6.21 10.08
C TYR A 64 10.73 -7.04 8.79
N SER A 65 10.33 -8.30 8.90
CA SER A 65 10.00 -9.20 7.78
C SER A 65 8.87 -8.62 6.93
N ALA A 66 7.80 -8.11 7.55
CA ALA A 66 6.70 -7.45 6.84
C ALA A 66 7.19 -6.30 5.96
N ILE A 67 8.14 -5.51 6.45
CA ILE A 67 8.71 -4.36 5.72
C ILE A 67 9.54 -4.80 4.52
N ILE A 68 10.29 -5.90 4.65
CA ILE A 68 11.01 -6.49 3.51
C ILE A 68 9.99 -6.92 2.45
N GLN A 69 8.90 -7.58 2.86
CA GLN A 69 7.84 -8.00 1.94
C GLN A 69 7.14 -6.83 1.26
N PHE A 70 6.82 -5.75 1.99
CA PHE A 70 6.23 -4.55 1.37
C PHE A 70 7.17 -3.89 0.36
N ARG A 71 8.49 -3.86 0.63
CA ARG A 71 9.46 -3.35 -0.35
C ARG A 71 9.50 -4.19 -1.62
N GLN A 72 9.55 -5.51 -1.48
CA GLN A 72 9.49 -6.45 -2.61
C GLN A 72 8.16 -6.32 -3.36
N PHE A 73 7.06 -6.11 -2.64
CA PHE A 73 5.74 -5.88 -3.22
C PHE A 73 5.72 -4.63 -4.10
N ILE A 74 6.23 -3.49 -3.60
CA ILE A 74 6.29 -2.23 -4.35
C ILE A 74 7.16 -2.37 -5.61
N GLU A 75 8.28 -3.09 -5.52
CA GLU A 75 9.15 -3.34 -6.69
C GLU A 75 8.46 -4.20 -7.75
N LYS A 76 7.71 -5.22 -7.33
CA LYS A 76 7.05 -6.16 -8.23
C LYS A 76 5.72 -5.63 -8.79
N PHE A 77 5.01 -4.83 -8.03
CA PHE A 77 3.67 -4.32 -8.34
C PHE A 77 3.61 -2.80 -8.14
N PRO A 78 4.37 -1.99 -8.90
CA PRO A 78 4.45 -0.54 -8.67
C PRO A 78 3.12 0.21 -8.92
N ASP A 79 2.23 -0.35 -9.74
CA ASP A 79 0.95 0.25 -10.15
C ASP A 79 -0.28 -0.45 -9.53
N SER A 80 -0.08 -1.29 -8.51
CA SER A 80 -1.18 -1.94 -7.81
C SER A 80 -1.96 -0.95 -6.93
N GLU A 81 -3.26 -1.22 -6.74
CA GLU A 81 -4.11 -0.49 -5.80
C GLU A 81 -3.64 -0.59 -4.33
N TYR A 82 -2.74 -1.53 -4.00
CA TYR A 82 -2.20 -1.70 -2.64
C TYR A 82 -0.83 -1.03 -2.46
N THR A 83 -0.25 -0.44 -3.51
CA THR A 83 1.15 0.03 -3.47
C THR A 83 1.32 1.28 -2.65
N ASP A 84 0.34 2.18 -2.67
CA ASP A 84 0.34 3.38 -1.83
C ASP A 84 0.15 3.04 -0.35
N ASP A 85 -0.72 2.07 -0.02
CA ASP A 85 -0.81 1.53 1.34
C ASP A 85 0.49 0.84 1.75
N ALA A 86 1.12 0.01 0.91
CA ALA A 86 2.41 -0.60 1.22
C ALA A 86 3.50 0.44 1.51
N GLU A 87 3.58 1.52 0.72
CA GLU A 87 4.50 2.63 0.99
C GLU A 87 4.17 3.31 2.34
N MET A 88 2.87 3.42 2.69
CA MET A 88 2.38 3.95 3.95
C MET A 88 2.78 3.06 5.14
N LYS A 89 2.53 1.74 5.08
CA LYS A 89 2.92 0.78 6.12
C LYS A 89 4.41 0.85 6.44
N ILE A 90 5.24 1.00 5.41
CA ILE A 90 6.68 1.19 5.61
C ILE A 90 6.98 2.50 6.35
N GLY A 91 6.33 3.60 5.97
CA GLY A 91 6.49 4.89 6.64
C GLY A 91 6.05 4.85 8.10
N GLU A 92 4.91 4.23 8.38
CA GLU A 92 4.36 4.07 9.74
C GLU A 92 5.26 3.23 10.63
N TYR A 93 5.77 2.11 10.12
CA TYR A 93 6.70 1.28 10.85
C TYR A 93 7.98 2.05 11.22
N LEU A 94 8.58 2.73 10.25
CA LEU A 94 9.80 3.53 10.48
C LEU A 94 9.54 4.63 11.53
N TYR A 95 8.39 5.30 11.42
CA TYR A 95 7.97 6.33 12.38
C TYR A 95 7.81 5.75 13.80
N ALA A 96 7.07 4.65 13.93
CA ALA A 96 6.83 3.98 15.22
C ALA A 96 8.12 3.48 15.88
N ARG A 97 9.13 3.13 15.08
CA ARG A 97 10.47 2.75 15.55
C ARG A 97 11.38 3.93 15.89
N GLY A 98 10.89 5.17 15.76
CA GLY A 98 11.67 6.39 15.99
C GLY A 98 12.70 6.70 14.90
N LEU A 99 12.65 6.00 13.76
CA LEU A 99 13.55 6.18 12.63
C LEU A 99 13.08 7.34 11.75
N TYR A 100 12.89 8.51 12.35
CA TYR A 100 12.22 9.66 11.73
C TYR A 100 12.89 10.13 10.43
N GLY A 101 14.22 10.09 10.34
CA GLY A 101 14.92 10.42 9.10
C GLY A 101 14.60 9.46 7.95
N GLN A 102 14.41 8.16 8.23
CA GLN A 102 13.99 7.20 7.22
C GLN A 102 12.50 7.31 6.92
N ALA A 103 11.69 7.53 7.96
CA ALA A 103 10.26 7.73 7.83
C ALA A 103 9.95 8.92 6.91
N SER A 104 10.65 10.05 7.07
CA SER A 104 10.44 11.23 6.22
C SER A 104 10.78 10.95 4.74
N GLN A 105 11.88 10.26 4.46
CA GLN A 105 12.24 9.88 3.08
C GLN A 105 11.19 8.95 2.45
N GLN A 106 10.66 8.03 3.25
CA GLN A 106 9.65 7.08 2.82
C GLN A 106 8.29 7.76 2.57
N LEU A 107 7.75 8.47 3.57
CA LEU A 107 6.44 9.12 3.54
C LEU A 107 6.35 10.20 2.46
N LYS A 108 7.45 10.93 2.21
CA LYS A 108 7.53 11.92 1.12
C LYS A 108 7.17 11.32 -0.24
N LYS A 109 7.46 10.04 -0.51
CA LYS A 109 7.11 9.39 -1.78
C LYS A 109 5.61 9.43 -2.06
N ILE A 110 4.78 9.28 -1.03
CA ILE A 110 3.31 9.34 -1.14
C ILE A 110 2.86 10.69 -1.66
N THR A 111 3.43 11.77 -1.12
CA THR A 111 3.12 13.14 -1.55
C THR A 111 3.52 13.45 -3.00
N LEU A 112 4.49 12.70 -3.53
CA LEU A 112 5.04 12.93 -4.86
C LEU A 112 4.37 12.05 -5.92
N LYS A 113 4.12 10.78 -5.59
CA LYS A 113 3.65 9.76 -6.53
C LYS A 113 2.14 9.51 -6.43
N TYR A 114 1.58 9.52 -5.22
CA TYR A 114 0.22 9.02 -4.96
C TYR A 114 -0.71 10.16 -4.51
N LYS A 115 -0.88 11.17 -5.36
CA LYS A 115 -1.64 12.40 -5.03
C LYS A 115 -3.12 12.17 -4.72
N ASN A 116 -3.70 11.07 -5.21
CA ASN A 116 -5.11 10.71 -4.97
C ASN A 116 -5.25 9.62 -3.90
N SER A 117 -4.17 9.24 -3.22
CA SER A 117 -4.20 8.23 -2.16
C SER A 117 -5.00 8.71 -0.96
N ASN A 118 -5.80 7.80 -0.38
CA ASN A 118 -6.47 8.03 0.89
C ASN A 118 -5.47 8.22 2.06
N HIS A 119 -4.20 7.85 1.87
CA HIS A 119 -3.13 8.04 2.85
C HIS A 119 -2.46 9.41 2.78
N LEU A 120 -2.80 10.28 1.81
CA LEU A 120 -2.05 11.52 1.58
C LEU A 120 -1.97 12.40 2.83
N GLN A 121 -3.10 12.69 3.48
CA GLN A 121 -3.13 13.54 4.67
C GLN A 121 -2.31 12.93 5.81
N ARG A 122 -2.59 11.66 6.14
CA ARG A 122 -1.92 10.92 7.22
C ARG A 122 -0.41 10.81 6.98
N SER A 123 0.00 10.57 5.73
CA SER A 123 1.41 10.51 5.35
C SER A 123 2.11 11.83 5.61
N VAL A 124 1.46 12.96 5.29
CA VAL A 124 2.07 14.27 5.53
C VAL A 124 2.11 14.63 7.01
N ASP A 125 1.10 14.25 7.79
CA ASP A 125 1.11 14.47 9.24
C ASP A 125 2.32 13.77 9.88
N LEU A 126 2.57 12.51 9.51
CA LEU A 126 3.74 11.76 9.97
C LEU A 126 5.05 12.30 9.39
N LEU A 127 5.07 12.75 8.13
CA LEU A 127 6.23 13.37 7.49
C LEU A 127 6.64 14.66 8.20
N VAL A 128 5.69 15.54 8.49
CA VAL A 128 5.90 16.79 9.23
C VAL A 128 6.38 16.50 10.64
N SER A 129 5.78 15.52 11.31
CA SER A 129 6.19 15.11 12.65
C SER A 129 7.62 14.55 12.64
N SER A 130 7.97 13.77 11.62
CA SER A 130 9.32 13.24 11.42
C SER A 130 10.34 14.36 11.22
N PHE A 131 10.06 15.34 10.36
CA PHE A 131 10.93 16.49 10.14
C PHE A 131 11.13 17.33 11.40
N LYS A 132 10.08 17.51 12.21
CA LYS A 132 10.22 18.21 13.49
C LYS A 132 11.12 17.43 14.45
N ALA A 133 10.96 16.11 14.52
CA ALA A 133 11.75 15.25 15.39
C ALA A 133 13.24 15.22 15.00
N THR A 134 13.57 15.42 13.72
CA THR A 134 14.96 15.51 13.23
C THR A 134 15.51 16.94 13.18
N GLY A 135 14.73 17.95 13.57
CA GLY A 135 15.15 19.36 13.55
C GLY A 135 15.08 20.02 12.16
N GLU A 136 14.52 19.35 11.15
CA GLU A 136 14.32 19.85 9.79
C GLU A 136 13.08 20.77 9.69
N ILE A 137 13.07 21.83 10.50
CA ILE A 137 11.89 22.68 10.72
C ILE A 137 11.40 23.37 9.43
N ASP A 138 12.29 23.76 8.53
CA ASP A 138 11.90 24.41 7.28
C ASP A 138 11.19 23.44 6.33
N SER A 139 11.65 22.19 6.27
CA SER A 139 10.94 21.12 5.56
C SER A 139 9.54 20.91 6.14
N ALA A 140 9.41 20.85 7.47
CA ALA A 140 8.11 20.73 8.12
C ALA A 140 7.16 21.89 7.74
N LYS A 141 7.63 23.14 7.77
CA LYS A 141 6.83 24.32 7.39
C LYS A 141 6.38 24.25 5.93
N TYR A 142 7.26 23.84 5.02
CA TYR A 142 6.95 23.68 3.60
C TYR A 142 5.78 22.70 3.36
N TYR A 143 5.78 21.53 4.00
CA TYR A 143 4.70 20.56 3.81
C TYR A 143 3.39 21.00 4.48
N VAL A 144 3.46 21.70 5.62
CA VAL A 144 2.26 22.27 6.27
C VAL A 144 1.59 23.32 5.39
N SER A 145 2.35 24.21 4.74
CA SER A 145 1.76 25.23 3.86
C SER A 145 1.15 24.61 2.61
N LYS A 146 1.78 23.56 2.06
CA LYS A 146 1.31 22.88 0.86
C LYS A 146 -0.01 22.13 1.03
N ILE A 147 -0.30 21.62 2.23
CA ILE A 147 -1.57 20.91 2.49
C ILE A 147 -2.75 21.85 2.75
N LYS A 148 -2.48 23.03 3.28
CA LYS A 148 -3.54 24.01 3.60
C LYS A 148 -3.99 24.85 2.39
N ALA A 149 -3.27 24.75 1.27
CA ALA A 149 -3.53 25.46 0.03
C ALA A 149 -4.34 24.58 -0.93
#